data_AF-A0A1R3HYG0-F1
#
_entry.id   AF-A0A1R3HYG0-F1
#
_cell.length_a   1.000
_cell.length_b   1.000
_cell.length_c   1.000
_cell.angle_alpha   90.00
_cell.angle_beta   90.00
_cell.angle_gamma   90.00
#
_symmetry.space_group_name_H-M   'P 1'
#
loop_
_entity.id
_entity.type
_entity.pdbx_description
1 polymer ?
#
loop_
_entity_poly.entity_id
_entity_poly.type
_entity_poly.pdbx_seq_one_letter_code
_entity_poly.pdbx_strand_id
1 'polypeptide(L)'
;MSRRPVNPGRRFADGGSIPFVGSVQSKTRSSPLLSIGLLVVGAILLICYMYSGSGTSINTKEAFSKVEGGSSCTLEVQRALPILKKAYGDSMNKVLHVGPDSCSVVSKLLKEDDSQAWGVEPYDLDDADASCKSLVRKGIVRVADIKFPLPYRAKSFSLVIVSDALDYLSPRYLNKTLPELARVSADGVIIFSGYPGQQKAKVAELSKFGHPAKLRSSSWWIKYFVQTKLEENETATKKFEQASTKRKASISSSPTHPQFLRFKPITAVNVTTGSDTDASEESPCDYSDGSWIYDPDFRFDRYDSSCKEIFKGWNCILNNKSNARDIVKWRWKPRNCNLPPFDPLKFLQTYKDTNIGFVGDSLNRNMFVSLFCTLKRVSSEVKKWRPAGADRGFTFLQYNLTIAYHRTNLLARYGRWSANGNGGKLEALGYREGYRVDIDIPDGTWEKATSFHDILIFNTGHWWWAPSKFDPVNSPMLFFEKGQPVLPPIPPDVGLDKVLKHMIQFVEKTTKSGAIKLFRTQSPRHFEGGDWDQGGSCQRSQPLLPEQVEDLFSVKNNGTNVEARLVNQHLYKALKGSNFHLLDITHMSEFRADAHPSSAGGKKHDDCMHWCLPGITDTWNDLLVTHLNSLKIRN
;
A
#
# COMPACT_ATOMS: atom_id res chain seq x y z
N MET A 1 -49.90 50.80 20.72
CA MET A 1 -49.14 51.99 21.17
C MET A 1 -47.81 52.04 20.44
N SER A 2 -47.49 53.22 19.87
CA SER A 2 -46.22 53.77 19.35
C SER A 2 -44.95 52.91 19.28
N ARG A 3 -44.00 53.07 18.36
CA ARG A 3 -43.80 53.79 17.07
C ARG A 3 -42.38 53.34 16.65
N ARG A 4 -42.12 53.08 15.36
CA ARG A 4 -40.75 53.08 14.76
C ARG A 4 -40.15 54.53 14.85
N PRO A 5 -38.92 54.92 14.38
CA PRO A 5 -38.10 54.26 13.34
C PRO A 5 -36.56 54.59 13.23
N VAL A 6 -35.94 54.04 12.16
CA VAL A 6 -34.79 54.48 11.31
C VAL A 6 -33.35 54.66 11.89
N ASN A 7 -32.40 53.98 11.20
CA ASN A 7 -31.03 54.32 10.74
C ASN A 7 -30.71 55.85 10.55
N PRO A 8 -29.54 56.35 10.02
CA PRO A 8 -28.32 55.72 9.47
C PRO A 8 -26.96 56.42 9.81
N GLY A 9 -25.83 55.80 9.41
CA GLY A 9 -24.90 56.45 8.45
C GLY A 9 -23.55 57.06 8.90
N ARG A 10 -22.52 56.74 8.09
CA ARG A 10 -21.32 57.53 7.70
C ARG A 10 -20.21 57.74 8.76
N ARG A 11 -18.92 57.91 8.46
CA ARG A 11 -17.96 57.77 7.33
C ARG A 11 -16.59 58.25 7.88
N PHE A 12 -15.50 57.99 7.12
CA PHE A 12 -14.17 58.64 7.14
C PHE A 12 -13.19 58.16 8.23
N ALA A 13 -12.05 57.53 7.87
CA ALA A 13 -10.78 58.09 7.35
C ALA A 13 -10.06 58.91 8.45
N ASP A 14 -8.74 58.92 8.65
CA ASP A 14 -7.55 58.53 7.88
C ASP A 14 -6.34 58.71 8.83
N GLY A 15 -5.19 58.06 8.53
CA GLY A 15 -3.84 58.43 9.04
C GLY A 15 -3.58 58.33 10.55
N GLY A 16 -2.39 58.08 11.09
CA GLY A 16 -1.03 58.09 10.58
C GLY A 16 -0.08 58.51 11.73
N SER A 17 0.97 57.71 11.97
CA SER A 17 2.29 58.05 12.56
C SER A 17 2.48 58.51 14.04
N ILE A 18 2.99 57.56 14.84
CA ILE A 18 4.14 57.52 15.82
C ILE A 18 4.93 58.84 16.05
N PRO A 19 5.36 59.17 17.30
CA PRO A 19 6.79 58.99 17.75
C PRO A 19 7.05 58.64 19.25
N PHE A 20 8.03 57.73 19.51
CA PHE A 20 9.24 57.83 20.39
C PHE A 20 9.10 58.29 21.87
N VAL A 21 9.76 57.79 22.95
CA VAL A 21 11.15 57.39 23.28
C VAL A 21 11.17 56.63 24.64
N GLY A 22 12.18 55.77 24.91
CA GLY A 22 12.75 55.59 26.27
C GLY A 22 12.78 54.14 26.83
N SER A 23 13.69 53.26 26.38
CA SER A 23 14.94 52.82 27.04
C SER A 23 14.95 52.75 28.58
N VAL A 24 15.12 51.54 29.17
CA VAL A 24 16.13 51.14 30.18
C VAL A 24 16.12 49.59 30.35
N GLN A 25 17.27 48.96 30.01
CA GLN A 25 18.04 47.85 30.63
C GLN A 25 17.34 46.74 31.47
N SER A 26 17.75 45.45 31.50
CA SER A 26 18.90 44.71 30.97
C SER A 26 18.70 43.17 31.04
N LYS A 27 19.38 42.44 30.12
CA LYS A 27 20.00 41.08 30.23
C LYS A 27 19.19 39.94 30.91
N THR A 28 18.91 38.81 30.27
CA THR A 28 19.75 37.99 29.39
C THR A 28 18.92 37.15 28.43
N ARG A 29 19.36 37.12 27.16
CA ARG A 29 18.98 36.10 26.18
C ARG A 29 19.65 34.77 26.57
N SER A 30 18.87 33.71 26.67
CA SER A 30 19.26 32.41 26.12
C SER A 30 18.30 32.12 24.97
N SER A 31 18.83 32.11 23.75
CA SER A 31 18.14 31.53 22.59
C SER A 31 18.02 30.02 22.83
N PRO A 32 16.87 29.38 22.58
CA PRO A 32 16.79 27.93 22.65
C PRO A 32 17.38 27.36 21.36
N LEU A 33 18.70 27.37 21.22
CA LEU A 33 19.38 26.49 20.28
C LEU A 33 19.42 25.12 20.94
N LEU A 34 18.55 24.22 20.50
CA LEU A 34 18.51 22.82 20.91
C LEU A 34 19.80 22.13 20.44
N SER A 35 20.63 21.67 21.38
CA SER A 35 21.78 20.81 21.08
C SER A 35 21.26 19.43 20.65
N ILE A 36 21.52 19.02 19.39
CA ILE A 36 21.10 17.72 18.86
C ILE A 36 22.33 16.82 18.72
N GLY A 37 22.39 15.74 19.50
CA GLY A 37 23.50 14.77 19.48
C GLY A 37 23.43 13.80 18.29
N LEU A 38 24.04 14.15 17.16
CA LEU A 38 24.08 13.32 15.95
C LEU A 38 25.18 12.25 15.98
N LEU A 39 24.82 10.99 15.67
CA LEU A 39 25.77 9.87 15.56
C LEU A 39 25.43 9.05 14.31
N VAL A 40 26.05 9.40 13.17
CA VAL A 40 25.79 8.75 11.87
C VAL A 40 26.56 7.44 11.78
N VAL A 41 25.91 6.31 12.04
CA VAL A 41 26.51 4.97 11.85
C VAL A 41 26.13 4.42 10.46
N GLY A 42 26.62 5.11 9.45
CA GLY A 42 26.65 4.67 8.06
C GLY A 42 28.09 4.41 7.65
N ALA A 43 28.69 3.34 8.19
CA ALA A 43 30.08 2.87 8.08
C ALA A 43 30.97 3.67 9.02
N ILE A 44 31.91 2.99 9.66
CA ILE A 44 33.01 3.67 10.33
C ILE A 44 33.71 4.52 9.28
N LEU A 45 33.42 5.82 9.26
CA LEU A 45 34.17 6.84 8.53
C LEU A 45 34.20 8.10 9.41
N LEU A 46 35.09 8.04 10.41
CA LEU A 46 36.00 9.16 10.66
C LEU A 46 36.73 9.44 9.34
N ILE A 47 36.39 10.53 8.64
CA ILE A 47 37.28 11.12 7.65
C ILE A 47 37.87 12.38 8.28
N CYS A 48 39.00 12.19 8.95
CA CYS A 48 39.99 13.25 9.10
C CYS A 48 40.61 13.49 7.71
N TYR A 49 40.47 14.70 7.18
CA TYR A 49 41.33 15.14 6.08
C TYR A 49 42.68 15.56 6.67
N MET A 50 43.76 14.91 6.23
CA MET A 50 45.13 15.43 6.35
C MET A 50 45.75 15.39 4.95
N TYR A 51 46.33 16.52 4.55
CA TYR A 51 46.92 16.74 3.24
C TYR A 51 48.29 16.04 3.11
N SER A 52 48.53 15.49 1.92
CA SER A 52 49.81 15.23 1.23
C SER A 52 50.99 14.62 2.02
N GLY A 53 51.44 13.44 1.58
CA GLY A 53 52.80 12.95 1.83
C GLY A 53 52.94 11.47 1.52
N SER A 54 53.73 11.16 0.48
CA SER A 54 54.14 9.84 -0.02
C SER A 54 54.31 8.71 1.02
N GLY A 55 53.95 7.48 0.63
CA GLY A 55 54.54 6.28 1.25
C GLY A 55 53.62 5.07 1.32
N THR A 56 54.04 4.01 0.64
CA THR A 56 53.50 2.64 0.63
C THR A 56 53.22 2.09 2.04
N SER A 57 52.06 1.46 2.25
CA SER A 57 51.92 0.24 3.06
C SER A 57 50.51 -0.33 2.96
N ILE A 58 50.41 -1.52 2.35
CA ILE A 58 49.27 -2.41 2.50
C ILE A 58 49.23 -2.83 3.96
N ASN A 59 48.12 -2.57 4.66
CA ASN A 59 47.86 -3.27 5.90
C ASN A 59 46.37 -3.61 6.02
N THR A 60 46.12 -4.90 5.81
CA THR A 60 44.89 -5.64 6.07
C THR A 60 44.23 -5.22 7.38
N LYS A 61 43.08 -4.55 7.26
CA LYS A 61 42.07 -4.49 8.33
C LYS A 61 40.81 -5.18 7.82
N GLU A 62 40.78 -6.50 8.00
CA GLU A 62 39.52 -7.26 8.08
C GLU A 62 38.68 -6.66 9.20
N ALA A 63 37.78 -5.75 8.83
CA ALA A 63 36.93 -5.01 9.73
C ALA A 63 35.53 -5.62 9.69
N PHE A 64 35.23 -6.56 10.60
CA PHE A 64 33.88 -6.94 11.06
C PHE A 64 32.76 -6.96 10.00
N SER A 65 33.08 -7.36 8.77
CA SER A 65 32.21 -7.24 7.59
C SER A 65 31.51 -8.55 7.23
N LYS A 66 31.21 -9.39 8.22
CA LYS A 66 30.14 -10.38 8.08
C LYS A 66 28.85 -9.80 8.67
N VAL A 67 28.26 -8.88 7.91
CA VAL A 67 26.88 -8.45 8.11
C VAL A 67 26.02 -9.44 7.35
N GLU A 68 25.42 -10.39 8.08
CA GLU A 68 24.27 -11.14 7.57
C GLU A 68 23.15 -10.14 7.29
N GLY A 69 22.76 -10.03 6.02
CA GLY A 69 21.92 -8.96 5.52
C GLY A 69 20.52 -8.94 6.14
N GLY A 70 20.22 -7.88 6.88
CA GLY A 70 18.88 -7.46 7.26
C GLY A 70 18.57 -6.06 6.72
N SER A 71 17.29 -5.75 6.53
CA SER A 71 16.75 -4.54 5.89
C SER A 71 16.28 -3.46 6.88
N SER A 72 16.89 -3.33 8.07
CA SER A 72 16.63 -2.24 9.03
C SER A 72 17.84 -1.97 9.95
N CYS A 73 17.97 -0.73 10.46
CA CYS A 73 18.98 -0.32 11.44
C CYS A 73 18.67 -0.81 12.87
N THR A 74 17.64 -1.64 13.06
CA THR A 74 17.21 -2.15 14.38
C THR A 74 18.34 -2.92 15.07
N LEU A 75 19.09 -3.72 14.32
CA LEU A 75 20.19 -4.52 14.87
C LEU A 75 21.37 -3.64 15.28
N GLU A 76 21.64 -2.58 14.52
CA GLU A 76 22.66 -1.57 14.75
C GLU A 76 22.35 -0.77 16.03
N VAL A 77 21.10 -0.32 16.18
CA VAL A 77 20.63 0.32 17.42
C VAL A 77 20.86 -0.62 18.61
N GLN A 78 20.40 -1.86 18.51
CA GLN A 78 20.55 -2.85 19.58
C GLN A 78 22.00 -3.19 19.92
N ARG A 79 22.92 -3.11 18.96
CA ARG A 79 24.38 -3.26 19.17
C ARG A 79 25.01 -2.02 19.78
N ALA A 80 24.47 -0.83 19.48
CA ALA A 80 24.94 0.44 20.00
C ALA A 80 24.46 0.74 21.44
N LEU A 81 23.33 0.17 21.89
CA LEU A 81 22.76 0.43 23.23
C LEU A 81 23.79 0.34 24.38
N PRO A 82 24.65 -0.69 24.50
CA PRO A 82 25.63 -0.77 25.58
C PRO A 82 26.70 0.33 25.50
N ILE A 83 27.01 0.81 24.29
CA ILE A 83 27.98 1.88 24.04
C ILE A 83 27.34 3.23 24.40
N LEU A 84 26.10 3.43 24.00
CA LEU A 84 25.31 4.61 24.35
C LEU A 84 25.17 4.74 25.86
N LYS A 85 24.85 3.64 26.56
CA LYS A 85 24.77 3.63 28.03
C LYS A 85 26.10 4.03 28.69
N LYS A 86 27.24 3.63 28.12
CA LYS A 86 28.56 4.05 28.60
C LYS A 86 28.90 5.52 28.29
N ALA A 87 28.43 6.03 27.15
CA ALA A 87 28.70 7.41 26.72
C ALA A 87 27.80 8.44 27.43
N TYR A 88 26.53 8.09 27.64
CA TYR A 88 25.50 8.91 28.25
C TYR A 88 25.36 8.66 29.76
N GLY A 89 25.81 7.50 30.27
CA GLY A 89 25.78 7.17 31.69
C GLY A 89 24.38 7.31 32.27
N ASP A 90 24.27 8.00 33.40
CA ASP A 90 23.02 8.23 34.14
C ASP A 90 21.98 9.06 33.36
N SER A 91 22.38 9.73 32.27
CA SER A 91 21.43 10.46 31.41
C SER A 91 20.59 9.55 30.51
N MET A 92 20.86 8.24 30.45
CA MET A 92 20.05 7.28 29.69
C MET A 92 18.92 6.63 30.52
N ASN A 93 18.24 7.42 31.36
CA ASN A 93 17.22 6.94 32.29
C ASN A 93 15.79 6.90 31.71
N LYS A 94 15.45 7.78 30.76
CA LYS A 94 14.14 7.82 30.07
C LYS A 94 14.34 7.94 28.56
N VAL A 95 14.23 6.81 27.87
CA VAL A 95 14.54 6.71 26.44
C VAL A 95 13.26 6.61 25.62
N LEU A 96 13.15 7.43 24.57
CA LEU A 96 12.14 7.27 23.53
C LEU A 96 12.79 6.72 22.26
N HIS A 97 12.37 5.56 21.80
CA HIS A 97 12.73 5.07 20.47
C HIS A 97 11.66 5.46 19.44
N VAL A 98 12.08 5.94 18.27
CA VAL A 98 11.20 6.31 17.15
C VAL A 98 11.72 5.65 15.87
N GLY A 99 11.00 4.66 15.35
CA GLY A 99 11.44 3.94 14.17
C GLY A 99 10.82 2.57 14.01
N PRO A 100 11.10 1.87 12.89
CA PRO A 100 10.61 0.54 12.66
C PRO A 100 11.08 -0.41 13.76
N ASP A 101 10.19 -1.32 14.12
CA ASP A 101 10.44 -2.38 15.10
C ASP A 101 10.76 -1.79 16.49
N SER A 102 10.09 -0.68 16.84
CA SER A 102 10.23 -0.01 18.13
C SER A 102 9.94 -0.93 19.31
N CYS A 103 9.01 -1.87 19.15
CA CYS A 103 8.74 -2.91 20.14
C CYS A 103 9.97 -3.74 20.50
N SER A 104 10.83 -4.07 19.52
CA SER A 104 12.04 -4.89 19.74
C SER A 104 13.11 -4.11 20.51
N VAL A 105 13.34 -2.86 20.12
CA VAL A 105 14.30 -1.98 20.80
C VAL A 105 13.85 -1.65 22.23
N VAL A 106 12.57 -1.30 22.41
CA VAL A 106 11.98 -1.00 23.71
C VAL A 106 11.97 -2.23 24.62
N SER A 107 11.61 -3.41 24.09
CA SER A 107 11.67 -4.64 24.89
C SER A 107 13.08 -4.96 25.37
N LYS A 108 14.12 -4.63 24.60
CA LYS A 108 15.51 -4.82 25.01
C LYS A 108 15.92 -3.82 26.09
N LEU A 109 15.58 -2.54 25.90
CA LEU A 109 15.84 -1.49 26.89
C LEU A 109 15.15 -1.78 28.23
N LEU A 110 13.92 -2.28 28.21
CA LEU A 110 13.16 -2.62 29.42
C LEU A 110 13.68 -3.87 30.16
N LYS A 111 14.48 -4.71 29.50
CA LYS A 111 15.14 -5.87 30.13
C LYS A 111 16.45 -5.50 30.82
N GLU A 112 16.95 -4.29 30.60
CA GLU A 112 18.16 -3.78 31.24
C GLU A 112 17.71 -2.91 32.43
N ASP A 113 18.04 -3.31 33.66
CA ASP A 113 17.44 -2.84 34.93
C ASP A 113 17.58 -1.33 35.28
N ASP A 114 18.15 -0.49 34.40
CA ASP A 114 18.48 0.91 34.71
C ASP A 114 17.76 1.97 33.83
N SER A 115 16.93 1.56 32.85
CA SER A 115 16.35 2.49 31.86
C SER A 115 14.85 2.28 31.65
N GLN A 116 14.07 3.36 31.79
CA GLN A 116 12.67 3.36 31.34
C GLN A 116 12.64 3.67 29.84
N ALA A 117 11.86 2.90 29.08
CA ALA A 117 11.81 3.03 27.63
C ALA A 117 10.38 3.09 27.07
N TRP A 118 10.19 3.93 26.07
CA TRP A 118 8.96 4.09 25.30
C TRP A 118 9.25 4.02 23.81
N GLY A 119 8.24 3.65 23.02
CA GLY A 119 8.36 3.55 21.57
C GLY A 119 7.30 4.37 20.84
N VAL A 120 7.68 4.97 19.72
CA VAL A 120 6.75 5.42 18.69
C VAL A 120 7.02 4.61 17.43
N GLU A 121 6.04 3.80 17.07
CA GLU A 121 6.03 3.04 15.83
C GLU A 121 5.30 3.88 14.77
N PRO A 122 6.00 4.39 13.74
CA PRO A 122 5.36 5.22 12.72
C PRO A 122 4.53 4.45 11.69
N TYR A 123 4.34 3.14 11.89
CA TYR A 123 3.66 2.24 10.96
C TYR A 123 2.63 1.36 11.65
N ASP A 124 1.72 0.81 10.85
CA ASP A 124 0.73 -0.16 11.31
C ASP A 124 1.38 -1.45 11.80
N LEU A 125 0.85 -1.98 12.90
CA LEU A 125 1.37 -3.16 13.61
C LEU A 125 0.59 -4.45 13.26
N ASP A 126 0.07 -4.52 12.04
CA ASP A 126 -0.79 -5.63 11.58
C ASP A 126 -0.09 -7.00 11.72
N ASP A 127 1.24 -7.02 11.62
CA ASP A 127 2.10 -8.20 11.77
C ASP A 127 2.83 -8.33 13.12
N ALA A 128 2.52 -7.50 14.13
CA ALA A 128 3.20 -7.54 15.43
C ALA A 128 3.01 -8.88 16.19
N ASP A 129 4.07 -9.34 16.87
CA ASP A 129 4.00 -10.48 17.77
C ASP A 129 3.22 -10.15 19.07
N ALA A 130 2.94 -11.17 19.88
CA ALA A 130 2.18 -11.00 21.12
C ALA A 130 2.88 -10.07 22.14
N SER A 131 4.21 -10.04 22.14
CA SER A 131 5.03 -9.19 23.02
C SER A 131 4.86 -7.72 22.66
N CYS A 132 4.95 -7.40 21.36
CA CYS A 132 4.75 -6.06 20.83
C CYS A 132 3.30 -5.59 21.03
N LYS A 133 2.30 -6.45 20.76
CA LYS A 133 0.90 -6.13 21.05
C LYS A 133 0.66 -5.83 22.54
N SER A 134 1.35 -6.53 23.44
CA SER A 134 1.31 -6.24 24.89
C SER A 134 1.90 -4.87 25.22
N LEU A 135 3.06 -4.51 24.65
CA LEU A 135 3.67 -3.18 24.83
C LEU A 135 2.77 -2.05 24.31
N VAL A 136 2.05 -2.29 23.22
CA VAL A 136 1.09 -1.33 22.65
C VAL A 136 -0.14 -1.18 23.53
N ARG A 137 -0.73 -2.30 23.98
CA ARG A 137 -1.88 -2.29 24.91
C ARG A 137 -1.56 -1.57 26.22
N LYS A 138 -0.32 -1.72 26.72
CA LYS A 138 0.18 -1.00 27.91
C LYS A 138 0.49 0.47 27.65
N GLY A 139 0.39 0.95 26.40
CA GLY A 139 0.70 2.32 26.02
C GLY A 139 2.19 2.67 26.09
N ILE A 140 3.06 1.67 26.23
CA ILE A 140 4.53 1.82 26.26
C ILE A 140 5.04 2.09 24.85
N VAL A 141 4.48 1.39 23.86
CA VAL A 141 4.71 1.67 22.43
C VAL A 141 3.42 2.26 21.84
N ARG A 142 3.53 3.36 21.10
CA ARG A 142 2.38 4.00 20.44
C ARG A 142 2.55 3.94 18.93
N VAL A 143 1.48 3.59 18.22
CA VAL A 143 1.43 3.73 16.77
C VAL A 143 1.06 5.17 16.44
N ALA A 144 1.96 5.93 15.85
CA ALA A 144 1.72 7.35 15.55
C ALA A 144 2.57 7.86 14.38
N ASP A 145 1.92 8.60 13.48
CA ASP A 145 2.57 9.21 12.33
C ASP A 145 3.46 10.41 12.75
N ILE A 146 4.77 10.24 12.62
CA ILE A 146 5.81 11.23 13.03
C ILE A 146 5.85 12.48 12.15
N LYS A 147 5.03 12.58 11.09
CA LYS A 147 4.80 13.84 10.37
C LYS A 147 3.98 14.84 11.20
N PHE A 148 3.32 14.36 12.26
CA PHE A 148 2.52 15.18 13.18
C PHE A 148 3.22 15.30 14.56
N PRO A 149 2.87 16.33 15.36
CA PRO A 149 3.46 16.53 16.68
C PRO A 149 3.28 15.30 17.58
N LEU A 150 4.35 14.92 18.27
CA LEU A 150 4.31 13.78 19.19
C LEU A 150 3.48 14.13 20.44
N PRO A 151 2.64 13.22 20.94
CA PRO A 151 1.73 13.46 22.07
C PRO A 151 2.47 13.41 23.43
N TYR A 152 3.66 13.98 23.50
CA TYR A 152 4.48 14.09 24.70
C TYR A 152 4.79 15.55 25.01
N ARG A 153 4.93 15.89 26.29
CA ARG A 153 5.34 17.24 26.73
C ARG A 153 6.79 17.49 26.34
N ALA A 154 7.20 18.76 26.29
CA ALA A 154 8.60 19.08 26.05
C ALA A 154 9.50 18.47 27.15
N LYS A 155 10.69 17.98 26.78
CA LYS A 155 11.67 17.37 27.68
C LYS A 155 11.14 16.18 28.51
N SER A 156 10.23 15.38 27.94
CA SER A 156 9.67 14.19 28.62
C SER A 156 10.66 13.03 28.70
N PHE A 157 11.64 13.01 27.79
CA PHE A 157 12.64 11.95 27.67
C PHE A 157 14.02 12.55 27.81
N SER A 158 14.92 11.86 28.49
CA SER A 158 16.32 12.29 28.57
C SER A 158 17.00 12.13 27.20
N LEU A 159 16.72 11.01 26.53
CA LEU A 159 17.29 10.68 25.23
C LEU A 159 16.21 10.21 24.25
N VAL A 160 16.28 10.71 23.01
CA VAL A 160 15.44 10.22 21.91
C VAL A 160 16.34 9.53 20.89
N ILE A 161 16.04 8.27 20.56
CA ILE A 161 16.75 7.48 19.56
C ILE A 161 15.85 7.30 18.35
N VAL A 162 16.32 7.70 17.18
CA VAL A 162 15.56 7.61 15.93
C VAL A 162 16.30 6.68 14.99
N SER A 163 15.62 5.67 14.46
CA SER A 163 16.19 4.73 13.49
C SER A 163 15.33 4.66 12.24
N ASP A 164 15.96 4.76 11.07
CA ASP A 164 15.38 4.62 9.71
C ASP A 164 14.23 5.57 9.34
N ALA A 165 13.50 6.17 10.29
CA ALA A 165 12.23 6.83 10.02
C ALA A 165 12.38 8.17 9.28
N LEU A 166 13.47 8.88 9.52
CA LEU A 166 13.73 10.18 8.91
C LEU A 166 14.11 10.07 7.43
N ASP A 167 14.67 8.94 7.00
CA ASP A 167 15.09 8.76 5.61
C ASP A 167 13.90 8.71 4.64
N TYR A 168 12.69 8.51 5.13
CA TYR A 168 11.46 8.47 4.34
C TYR A 168 10.72 9.80 4.30
N LEU A 169 11.12 10.77 5.12
CA LEU A 169 10.50 12.09 5.16
C LEU A 169 11.04 13.01 4.06
N SER A 170 10.17 13.86 3.51
CA SER A 170 10.59 14.95 2.62
C SER A 170 11.30 16.06 3.41
N PRO A 171 12.15 16.91 2.78
CA PRO A 171 12.75 18.05 3.47
C PRO A 171 11.72 18.95 4.18
N ARG A 172 10.51 19.10 3.59
CA ARG A 172 9.40 19.84 4.21
C ARG A 172 8.92 19.23 5.53
N TYR A 173 8.86 17.90 5.62
CA TYR A 173 8.45 17.20 6.85
C TYR A 173 9.61 17.09 7.84
N LEU A 174 10.85 16.87 7.39
CA LEU A 174 12.02 16.88 8.25
C LEU A 174 12.18 18.20 9.02
N ASN A 175 11.92 19.33 8.36
CA ASN A 175 11.93 20.66 8.99
C ASN A 175 10.89 20.81 10.12
N LYS A 176 9.88 19.95 10.19
CA LYS A 176 8.87 19.94 11.25
C LYS A 176 9.14 18.85 12.29
N THR A 177 9.50 17.64 11.84
CA THR A 177 9.69 16.47 12.69
C THR A 177 10.94 16.57 13.57
N LEU A 178 12.05 17.11 13.05
CA LEU A 178 13.28 17.24 13.85
C LEU A 178 13.12 18.20 15.05
N PRO A 179 12.54 19.40 14.90
CA PRO A 179 12.19 20.24 16.04
C PRO A 179 11.25 19.56 17.04
N GLU A 180 10.30 18.75 16.58
CA GLU A 180 9.38 18.01 17.46
C GLU A 180 10.09 16.90 18.25
N LEU A 181 11.02 16.16 17.63
CA LEU A 181 11.85 15.16 18.31
C LEU A 181 12.78 15.83 19.34
N ALA A 182 13.36 16.97 18.97
CA ALA A 182 14.20 17.75 19.85
C ALA A 182 13.40 18.35 21.02
N ARG A 183 12.17 18.82 20.76
CA ARG A 183 11.25 19.35 21.79
C ARG A 183 11.00 18.33 22.90
N VAL A 184 10.77 17.06 22.56
CA VAL A 184 10.44 16.02 23.55
C VAL A 184 11.68 15.46 24.27
N SER A 185 12.88 15.75 23.76
CA SER A 185 14.16 15.37 24.39
C SER A 185 14.68 16.45 25.35
N ALA A 186 15.33 16.04 26.43
CA ALA A 186 16.02 16.92 27.37
C ALA A 186 17.51 17.06 27.02
N ASP A 187 18.19 15.94 26.74
CA ASP A 187 19.66 15.90 26.63
C ASP A 187 20.16 15.66 25.19
N GLY A 188 19.32 15.14 24.29
CA GLY A 188 19.67 15.03 22.88
C GLY A 188 18.85 14.04 22.06
N VAL A 189 18.98 14.12 20.74
CA VAL A 189 18.36 13.21 19.78
C VAL A 189 19.44 12.50 18.98
N ILE A 190 19.52 11.18 19.08
CA ILE A 190 20.43 10.33 18.33
C ILE A 190 19.72 9.82 17.09
N ILE A 191 20.34 9.97 15.93
CA ILE A 191 19.76 9.60 14.64
C ILE A 191 20.64 8.55 13.97
N PHE A 192 20.08 7.34 13.83
CA PHE A 192 20.60 6.28 12.99
C PHE A 192 19.95 6.42 11.60
N SER A 193 20.74 6.88 10.63
CA SER A 193 20.32 7.05 9.23
C SER A 193 21.34 6.47 8.26
N GLY A 194 20.85 5.92 7.14
CA GLY A 194 21.65 5.40 6.03
C GLY A 194 22.12 3.94 6.13
N TYR A 195 22.29 3.31 4.96
CA TYR A 195 22.94 2.00 4.77
C TYR A 195 24.40 2.19 4.37
N PRO A 196 25.37 1.77 5.18
CA PRO A 196 26.76 1.77 4.74
C PRO A 196 27.05 0.71 3.69
N GLY A 197 27.04 1.14 2.43
CA GLY A 197 27.40 0.30 1.29
C GLY A 197 26.38 0.30 0.16
N GLN A 198 25.23 0.95 0.30
CA GLN A 198 24.27 1.11 -0.78
C GLN A 198 24.10 2.59 -1.17
N GLN A 199 24.62 2.96 -2.35
CA GLN A 199 24.36 4.27 -2.96
C GLN A 199 22.99 4.37 -3.65
N LYS A 200 22.20 3.27 -3.66
CA LYS A 200 20.83 3.20 -4.19
C LYS A 200 20.02 2.20 -3.41
N ALA A 201 18.76 2.53 -3.10
CA ALA A 201 17.86 1.65 -2.39
C ALA A 201 17.57 0.43 -3.25
N LYS A 202 17.75 -0.77 -2.70
CA LYS A 202 17.18 -1.97 -3.33
C LYS A 202 15.66 -1.81 -3.36
N VAL A 203 15.05 -2.18 -4.49
CA VAL A 203 13.60 -2.05 -4.77
C VAL A 203 12.72 -2.71 -3.69
N ALA A 204 13.27 -3.62 -2.88
CA ALA A 204 12.60 -4.33 -1.79
C ALA A 204 12.35 -3.49 -0.51
N GLU A 205 13.03 -2.37 -0.31
CA GLU A 205 12.89 -1.54 0.93
C GLU A 205 11.73 -0.53 0.85
N LEU A 206 10.93 -0.58 -0.21
CA LEU A 206 9.75 0.26 -0.44
C LEU A 206 8.54 -0.09 0.44
N SER A 207 8.67 -1.03 1.39
CA SER A 207 7.53 -1.78 1.89
C SER A 207 6.84 -1.23 3.14
N LYS A 208 7.43 -0.30 3.92
CA LYS A 208 6.78 0.19 5.16
C LYS A 208 6.23 1.62 5.11
N PHE A 209 6.80 2.56 4.33
CA PHE A 209 6.36 3.98 4.32
C PHE A 209 5.56 4.43 3.08
N GLY A 210 5.29 3.52 2.12
CA GLY A 210 4.62 3.87 0.86
C GLY A 210 5.43 4.78 -0.09
N HIS A 211 6.69 5.09 0.26
CA HIS A 211 7.65 5.87 -0.53
C HIS A 211 9.06 5.26 -0.34
N PRO A 212 9.96 5.37 -1.34
CA PRO A 212 11.30 4.84 -1.18
C PRO A 212 12.08 5.66 -0.15
N ALA A 213 12.87 4.98 0.69
CA ALA A 213 13.88 5.64 1.51
C ALA A 213 14.73 6.53 0.61
N LYS A 214 14.95 7.78 1.01
CA LYS A 214 15.73 8.72 0.20
C LYS A 214 17.23 8.45 0.27
N LEU A 215 17.66 7.57 1.18
CA LEU A 215 19.04 7.09 1.37
C LEU A 215 20.07 8.20 1.18
N ARG A 216 19.92 9.24 2.01
CA ARG A 216 20.77 10.42 1.93
C ARG A 216 22.19 10.07 2.37
N SER A 217 23.18 10.62 1.68
CA SER A 217 24.57 10.51 2.12
C SER A 217 24.78 11.23 3.45
N SER A 218 25.83 10.82 4.18
CA SER A 218 26.30 11.53 5.37
C SER A 218 26.54 13.02 5.08
N SER A 219 27.14 13.36 3.94
CA SER A 219 27.36 14.73 3.50
C SER A 219 26.08 15.54 3.27
N TRP A 220 25.00 14.88 2.81
CA TRP A 220 23.69 15.53 2.67
C TRP A 220 23.10 15.87 4.03
N TRP A 221 23.17 14.92 4.98
CA TRP A 221 22.70 15.12 6.34
C TRP A 221 23.46 16.24 7.05
N ILE A 222 24.79 16.24 6.96
CA ILE A 222 25.64 17.32 7.51
C ILE A 222 25.23 18.68 6.94
N LYS A 223 25.10 18.80 5.61
CA LYS A 223 24.69 20.05 4.96
C LYS A 223 23.30 20.50 5.43
N TYR A 224 22.37 19.56 5.55
CA TYR A 224 21.02 19.83 6.03
C TYR A 224 21.01 20.35 7.47
N PHE A 225 21.75 19.71 8.38
CA PHE A 225 21.81 20.13 9.79
C PHE A 225 22.42 21.52 9.97
N VAL A 226 23.51 21.81 9.26
CA VAL A 226 24.13 23.15 9.22
C VAL A 226 23.14 24.20 8.72
N GLN A 227 22.41 23.92 7.65
CA GLN A 227 21.38 24.84 7.11
C GLN A 227 20.22 25.08 8.09
N THR A 228 19.89 24.09 8.91
CA THR A 228 18.84 24.18 9.93
C THR A 228 19.32 24.69 11.30
N LYS A 229 20.59 25.14 11.41
CA LYS A 229 21.22 25.60 12.67
C LYS A 229 21.20 24.55 13.78
N LEU A 230 21.36 23.28 13.41
CA LEU A 230 21.52 22.17 14.34
C LEU A 230 23.00 21.85 14.47
N GLU A 231 23.51 21.83 15.70
CA GLU A 231 24.92 21.60 16.01
C GLU A 231 25.11 20.19 16.58
N GLU A 232 26.18 19.52 16.15
CA GLU A 232 26.58 18.20 16.66
C GLU A 232 27.17 18.32 18.07
N ASN A 233 26.86 17.36 18.94
CA ASN A 233 27.43 17.32 20.29
C ASN A 233 28.81 16.64 20.27
N GLU A 234 29.86 17.43 20.04
CA GLU A 234 31.25 16.93 19.97
C GLU A 234 31.69 16.16 21.23
N THR A 235 31.14 16.48 22.40
CA THR A 235 31.48 15.81 23.68
C THR A 235 30.92 14.40 23.70
N ALA A 236 29.70 14.19 23.20
CA ALA A 236 29.09 12.87 23.09
C ALA A 236 29.79 12.01 22.01
N THR A 237 30.15 12.62 20.87
CA THR A 237 30.88 11.93 19.79
C THR A 237 32.22 11.40 20.27
N LYS A 238 33.02 12.23 20.98
CA LYS A 238 34.31 11.81 21.56
C LYS A 238 34.17 10.68 22.57
N LYS A 239 33.14 10.71 23.44
CA LYS A 239 32.87 9.63 24.41
C LYS A 239 32.46 8.33 23.73
N PHE A 240 31.67 8.41 22.65
CA PHE A 240 31.27 7.24 21.87
C PHE A 240 32.47 6.59 21.16
N GLU A 241 33.34 7.38 20.55
CA GLU A 241 34.56 6.89 19.89
C GLU A 241 35.51 6.18 20.88
N GLN A 242 35.71 6.76 22.06
CA GLN A 242 36.50 6.17 23.14
C GLN A 242 35.88 4.86 23.70
N ALA A 243 34.55 4.78 23.73
CA ALA A 243 33.84 3.57 24.18
C ALA A 243 33.92 2.44 23.14
N SER A 244 33.94 2.76 21.84
CA SER A 244 33.95 1.81 20.73
C SER A 244 35.30 1.09 20.54
N THR A 245 36.42 1.76 20.84
CA THR A 245 37.79 1.26 20.63
C THR A 245 38.22 0.20 21.65
N LYS A 246 37.66 0.22 22.88
CA LYS A 246 37.99 -0.75 23.94
C LYS A 246 37.46 -2.18 23.72
N ARG A 247 36.59 -2.42 22.74
CA ARG A 247 35.92 -3.74 22.49
C ARG A 247 36.64 -4.66 21.49
N LYS A 248 37.67 -4.18 20.77
CA LYS A 248 38.35 -4.93 19.69
C LYS A 248 39.41 -5.95 20.15
N ALA A 249 39.61 -6.13 21.46
CA ALA A 249 40.70 -6.98 21.99
C ALA A 249 40.36 -8.47 22.14
N SER A 250 39.17 -8.93 21.72
CA SER A 250 38.79 -10.35 21.79
C SER A 250 38.23 -10.81 20.45
N ILE A 251 38.83 -11.89 19.89
CA ILE A 251 38.46 -12.67 18.69
C ILE A 251 39.37 -12.37 17.47
N SER A 252 40.30 -13.30 17.21
CA SER A 252 41.22 -13.37 16.06
C SER A 252 41.49 -14.85 15.70
N SER A 253 41.81 -15.08 14.41
CA SER A 253 42.34 -16.29 13.71
C SER A 253 41.31 -17.29 13.16
N SER A 254 41.37 -17.86 11.93
CA SER A 254 42.27 -17.77 10.76
C SER A 254 41.63 -18.51 9.53
N PRO A 255 42.17 -18.41 8.29
CA PRO A 255 41.48 -18.69 7.02
C PRO A 255 42.07 -19.85 6.16
N THR A 256 41.40 -20.27 5.07
CA THR A 256 41.98 -20.52 3.69
C THR A 256 41.00 -21.15 2.65
N HIS A 257 40.68 -20.36 1.61
CA HIS A 257 40.75 -20.54 0.12
C HIS A 257 40.28 -21.82 -0.68
N PRO A 258 40.09 -21.72 -2.04
CA PRO A 258 38.96 -22.30 -2.80
C PRO A 258 39.38 -23.23 -3.97
N GLN A 259 38.44 -23.78 -4.76
CA GLN A 259 38.60 -23.97 -6.23
C GLN A 259 37.33 -24.44 -6.99
N PHE A 260 37.13 -23.79 -8.15
CA PHE A 260 36.51 -24.13 -9.46
C PHE A 260 35.72 -25.43 -9.71
N LEU A 261 34.68 -25.35 -10.57
CA LEU A 261 34.66 -25.90 -11.95
C LEU A 261 33.38 -25.51 -12.75
N ARG A 262 33.54 -25.42 -14.08
CA ARG A 262 32.60 -25.05 -15.17
C ARG A 262 32.09 -26.32 -15.88
N PHE A 263 30.88 -26.32 -16.48
CA PHE A 263 30.55 -27.00 -17.76
C PHE A 263 29.35 -26.34 -18.51
N LYS A 264 29.27 -26.58 -19.83
CA LYS A 264 28.46 -25.90 -20.89
C LYS A 264 27.35 -26.84 -21.48
N PRO A 265 26.45 -26.36 -22.39
CA PRO A 265 25.06 -26.84 -22.58
C PRO A 265 24.83 -27.72 -23.83
N ILE A 266 23.63 -28.33 -23.96
CA ILE A 266 23.16 -29.04 -25.17
C ILE A 266 21.66 -28.77 -25.47
N THR A 267 21.45 -28.20 -26.67
CA THR A 267 20.39 -28.19 -27.72
C THR A 267 18.87 -28.25 -27.48
N ALA A 268 18.20 -27.50 -28.38
CA ALA A 268 16.78 -27.31 -28.61
C ALA A 268 16.13 -28.36 -29.53
N VAL A 269 14.80 -28.47 -29.49
CA VAL A 269 13.94 -29.04 -30.54
C VAL A 269 12.66 -28.20 -30.67
N ASN A 270 12.30 -27.85 -31.91
CA ASN A 270 11.07 -27.14 -32.33
C ASN A 270 10.00 -28.15 -32.78
N VAL A 271 8.72 -27.86 -32.54
CA VAL A 271 7.60 -28.39 -33.33
C VAL A 271 6.58 -27.28 -33.59
N THR A 272 6.13 -27.24 -34.84
CA THR A 272 5.30 -26.23 -35.50
C THR A 272 3.79 -26.43 -35.33
N THR A 273 3.08 -25.31 -35.47
CA THR A 273 1.63 -25.06 -35.45
C THR A 273 0.83 -25.70 -36.60
N GLY A 274 -0.43 -26.05 -36.34
CA GLY A 274 -1.48 -26.22 -37.35
C GLY A 274 -2.72 -25.40 -36.96
N SER A 275 -3.12 -24.48 -37.84
CA SER A 275 -4.35 -23.68 -37.76
C SER A 275 -5.42 -24.30 -38.64
N ASP A 276 -6.66 -24.35 -38.18
CA ASP A 276 -7.82 -24.37 -39.07
C ASP A 276 -8.91 -23.44 -38.55
N THR A 277 -9.30 -22.53 -39.44
CA THR A 277 -10.42 -21.58 -39.32
C THR A 277 -11.58 -22.12 -40.13
N ASP A 278 -12.76 -22.23 -39.54
CA ASP A 278 -14.01 -22.18 -40.29
C ASP A 278 -15.00 -21.28 -39.53
N ALA A 279 -15.56 -20.30 -40.23
CA ALA A 279 -16.38 -19.23 -39.68
C ALA A 279 -17.81 -19.39 -40.22
N SER A 280 -18.63 -20.16 -39.50
CA SER A 280 -20.09 -20.06 -39.58
C SER A 280 -20.53 -18.74 -38.94
N GLU A 281 -21.57 -18.09 -39.45
CA GLU A 281 -22.19 -16.91 -38.84
C GLU A 281 -22.56 -17.20 -37.37
N GLU A 282 -21.66 -16.81 -36.45
CA GLU A 282 -21.74 -17.16 -35.04
C GLU A 282 -22.83 -16.34 -34.35
N SER A 283 -23.80 -17.03 -33.75
CA SER A 283 -24.58 -16.48 -32.63
C SER A 283 -23.63 -15.78 -31.65
N PRO A 284 -23.99 -14.62 -31.07
CA PRO A 284 -23.10 -13.91 -30.14
C PRO A 284 -22.57 -14.87 -29.07
N CYS A 285 -21.26 -15.04 -29.01
CA CYS A 285 -20.68 -16.03 -28.10
C CYS A 285 -20.96 -15.66 -26.64
N ASP A 286 -21.50 -16.63 -25.89
CA ASP A 286 -21.56 -16.56 -24.44
C ASP A 286 -20.21 -16.99 -23.86
N TYR A 287 -19.42 -16.01 -23.44
CA TYR A 287 -18.12 -16.24 -22.83
C TYR A 287 -18.21 -16.65 -21.35
N SER A 288 -19.40 -16.58 -20.73
CA SER A 288 -19.60 -16.93 -19.32
C SER A 288 -19.74 -18.44 -19.10
N ASP A 289 -20.12 -19.19 -20.13
CA ASP A 289 -20.30 -20.64 -20.11
C ASP A 289 -19.17 -21.36 -20.87
N GLY A 290 -18.43 -22.20 -20.16
CA GLY A 290 -17.23 -22.85 -20.70
C GLY A 290 -16.51 -23.73 -19.69
N SER A 291 -15.27 -24.07 -20.01
CA SER A 291 -14.41 -24.89 -19.16
C SER A 291 -12.95 -24.47 -19.27
N TRP A 292 -12.17 -24.79 -18.23
CA TRP A 292 -10.72 -24.59 -18.27
C TRP A 292 -10.03 -25.79 -18.90
N ILE A 293 -9.15 -25.50 -19.87
CA ILE A 293 -8.33 -26.50 -20.56
C ILE A 293 -6.88 -26.26 -20.20
N TYR A 294 -6.20 -27.31 -19.77
CA TYR A 294 -4.75 -27.27 -19.55
C TYR A 294 -4.03 -27.40 -20.88
N ASP A 295 -3.20 -26.43 -21.20
CA ASP A 295 -2.39 -26.38 -22.40
C ASP A 295 -0.90 -26.34 -22.00
N PRO A 296 -0.21 -27.51 -21.98
CA PRO A 296 1.18 -27.60 -21.52
C PRO A 296 2.16 -26.80 -22.39
N ASP A 297 1.80 -26.60 -23.66
CA ASP A 297 2.61 -25.92 -24.67
C ASP A 297 2.26 -24.43 -24.79
N PHE A 298 1.33 -23.92 -23.98
CA PHE A 298 1.00 -22.52 -23.96
C PHE A 298 2.16 -21.68 -23.45
N ARG A 299 2.89 -21.05 -24.38
CA ARG A 299 4.09 -20.21 -24.11
C ARG A 299 3.81 -18.71 -24.13
N PHE A 300 2.60 -18.29 -23.77
CA PHE A 300 2.21 -16.89 -23.82
C PHE A 300 2.37 -16.21 -22.46
N ASP A 301 3.59 -16.19 -21.93
CA ASP A 301 3.91 -15.29 -20.82
C ASP A 301 3.79 -13.86 -21.36
N ARG A 302 2.66 -13.18 -21.14
CA ARG A 302 2.41 -11.80 -21.62
C ARG A 302 3.33 -10.78 -20.98
N TYR A 303 3.84 -11.12 -19.82
CA TYR A 303 4.82 -10.40 -19.03
C TYR A 303 5.40 -11.39 -18.03
N ASP A 304 6.58 -11.07 -17.52
CA ASP A 304 7.23 -11.90 -16.51
C ASP A 304 6.99 -11.34 -15.10
N SER A 305 7.51 -12.07 -14.12
CA SER A 305 7.46 -11.67 -12.72
C SER A 305 8.29 -10.42 -12.38
N SER A 306 8.97 -9.79 -13.35
CA SER A 306 9.79 -8.59 -13.14
C SER A 306 8.99 -7.28 -13.27
N CYS A 307 7.74 -7.33 -13.75
CA CYS A 307 6.89 -6.14 -13.85
C CYS A 307 6.67 -5.49 -12.48
N LYS A 308 7.20 -4.27 -12.32
CA LYS A 308 7.27 -3.57 -11.01
C LYS A 308 5.92 -3.15 -10.43
N GLU A 309 4.86 -3.17 -11.22
CA GLU A 309 3.51 -2.85 -10.73
C GLU A 309 2.80 -4.04 -10.08
N ILE A 310 3.31 -5.26 -10.29
CA ILE A 310 2.86 -6.45 -9.57
C ILE A 310 3.15 -6.24 -8.08
N PHE A 311 2.09 -6.25 -7.27
CA PHE A 311 2.24 -6.20 -5.82
C PHE A 311 2.98 -7.46 -5.35
N LYS A 312 3.90 -7.33 -4.38
CA LYS A 312 4.73 -8.44 -3.91
C LYS A 312 3.92 -9.68 -3.56
N GLY A 313 2.79 -9.53 -2.85
CA GLY A 313 1.92 -10.64 -2.49
C GLY A 313 1.18 -11.30 -3.65
N TRP A 314 1.11 -10.67 -4.83
CA TRP A 314 0.52 -11.27 -6.04
C TRP A 314 1.56 -11.95 -6.93
N ASN A 315 2.85 -11.73 -6.66
CA ASN A 315 3.94 -12.26 -7.45
C ASN A 315 4.31 -13.69 -7.03
N CYS A 316 3.43 -14.63 -7.35
CA CYS A 316 3.53 -16.03 -6.92
C CYS A 316 4.79 -16.73 -7.44
N ILE A 317 5.30 -16.30 -8.61
CA ILE A 317 6.57 -16.82 -9.15
C ILE A 317 7.75 -16.39 -8.27
N LEU A 318 7.86 -15.10 -7.91
CA LEU A 318 8.94 -14.63 -7.02
C LEU A 318 8.79 -15.14 -5.58
N ASN A 319 7.57 -15.41 -5.15
CA ASN A 319 7.30 -15.98 -3.83
C ASN A 319 7.34 -17.51 -3.81
N ASN A 320 7.82 -18.15 -4.88
CA ASN A 320 8.04 -19.60 -4.97
C ASN A 320 6.78 -20.46 -4.69
N LYS A 321 5.58 -20.01 -5.07
CA LYS A 321 4.40 -20.88 -5.06
C LYS A 321 4.62 -22.04 -6.03
N SER A 322 4.37 -23.26 -5.58
CA SER A 322 4.73 -24.50 -6.28
C SER A 322 4.17 -24.59 -7.69
N ASN A 323 2.89 -24.27 -7.89
CA ASN A 323 2.20 -24.31 -9.18
C ASN A 323 2.22 -22.96 -9.92
N ALA A 324 2.99 -21.96 -9.48
CA ALA A 324 2.91 -20.59 -10.02
C ALA A 324 3.10 -20.50 -11.55
N ARG A 325 3.98 -21.35 -12.10
CA ARG A 325 4.23 -21.41 -13.56
C ARG A 325 3.18 -22.18 -14.34
N ASP A 326 2.38 -23.01 -13.68
CA ASP A 326 1.33 -23.79 -14.32
C ASP A 326 -0.01 -23.04 -14.36
N ILE A 327 -0.20 -22.03 -13.50
CA ILE A 327 -1.43 -21.21 -13.47
C ILE A 327 -1.77 -20.63 -14.84
N VAL A 328 -0.76 -20.16 -15.59
CA VAL A 328 -0.92 -19.52 -16.91
C VAL A 328 -1.16 -20.52 -18.06
N LYS A 329 -0.94 -21.81 -17.82
CA LYS A 329 -1.16 -22.87 -18.82
C LYS A 329 -2.63 -23.27 -18.92
N TRP A 330 -3.45 -22.86 -17.96
CA TRP A 330 -4.90 -23.04 -18.03
C TRP A 330 -5.52 -21.94 -18.88
N ARG A 331 -6.32 -22.33 -19.88
CA ARG A 331 -7.06 -21.41 -20.76
C ARG A 331 -8.56 -21.63 -20.65
N TRP A 332 -9.32 -20.55 -20.61
CA TRP A 332 -10.78 -20.63 -20.66
C TRP A 332 -11.23 -20.88 -22.10
N LYS A 333 -11.99 -21.97 -22.30
CA LYS A 333 -12.65 -22.28 -23.57
C LYS A 333 -14.17 -22.14 -23.38
N PRO A 334 -14.78 -21.07 -23.90
CA PRO A 334 -16.23 -20.98 -24.00
C PRO A 334 -16.80 -22.19 -24.75
N ARG A 335 -18.04 -22.58 -24.44
CA ARG A 335 -18.63 -23.82 -24.98
C ARG A 335 -18.70 -23.84 -26.51
N ASN A 336 -19.11 -22.72 -27.11
CA ASN A 336 -19.46 -22.64 -28.53
C ASN A 336 -18.55 -21.71 -29.34
N CYS A 337 -17.47 -21.19 -28.75
CA CYS A 337 -16.53 -20.31 -29.46
C CYS A 337 -15.14 -20.33 -28.82
N ASN A 338 -14.25 -19.51 -29.35
CA ASN A 338 -12.91 -19.31 -28.79
C ASN A 338 -12.79 -17.95 -28.09
N LEU A 339 -12.08 -17.93 -26.96
CA LEU A 339 -11.58 -16.69 -26.34
C LEU A 339 -10.08 -16.57 -26.62
N PRO A 340 -9.65 -15.94 -27.73
CA PRO A 340 -8.24 -15.80 -28.03
C PRO A 340 -7.57 -14.79 -27.09
N PRO A 341 -6.30 -15.02 -26.72
CA PRO A 341 -5.45 -14.00 -26.11
C PRO A 341 -5.45 -12.70 -26.91
N PHE A 342 -5.67 -11.56 -26.27
CA PHE A 342 -5.57 -10.28 -26.99
C PHE A 342 -4.12 -9.96 -27.37
N ASP A 343 -3.94 -9.40 -28.57
CA ASP A 343 -2.65 -8.84 -29.00
C ASP A 343 -2.45 -7.46 -28.35
N PRO A 344 -1.42 -7.28 -27.50
CA PRO A 344 -1.20 -6.02 -26.80
C PRO A 344 -0.77 -4.87 -27.71
N LEU A 345 -0.09 -5.14 -28.81
CA LEU A 345 0.27 -4.10 -29.78
C LEU A 345 -0.96 -3.65 -30.55
N LYS A 346 -1.78 -4.60 -31.02
CA LYS A 346 -3.06 -4.31 -31.66
C LYS A 346 -3.99 -3.56 -30.72
N PHE A 347 -4.02 -3.90 -29.43
CA PHE A 347 -4.78 -3.18 -28.41
C PHE A 347 -4.34 -1.71 -28.34
N LEU A 348 -3.05 -1.44 -28.18
CA LEU A 348 -2.52 -0.07 -28.11
C LEU A 348 -2.86 0.75 -29.36
N GLN A 349 -2.76 0.14 -30.54
CA GLN A 349 -3.14 0.77 -31.82
C GLN A 349 -4.64 1.04 -31.90
N THR A 350 -5.47 0.07 -31.51
CA THR A 350 -6.94 0.13 -31.61
C THR A 350 -7.53 1.15 -30.65
N TYR A 351 -6.96 1.30 -29.45
CA TYR A 351 -7.43 2.19 -28.39
C TYR A 351 -6.55 3.44 -28.25
N LYS A 352 -5.85 3.82 -29.33
CA LYS A 352 -5.12 5.07 -29.38
C LYS A 352 -6.02 6.25 -29.02
N ASP A 353 -5.46 7.24 -28.32
CA ASP A 353 -6.15 8.47 -27.91
C ASP A 353 -7.36 8.24 -26.99
N THR A 354 -7.37 7.13 -26.23
CA THR A 354 -8.43 6.80 -25.26
C THR A 354 -7.93 6.78 -23.81
N ASN A 355 -8.85 7.01 -22.89
CA ASN A 355 -8.62 6.94 -21.44
C ASN A 355 -9.50 5.84 -20.84
N ILE A 356 -8.89 4.89 -20.13
CA ILE A 356 -9.54 3.72 -19.56
C ILE A 356 -9.42 3.77 -18.04
N GLY A 357 -10.56 3.76 -17.33
CA GLY A 357 -10.62 3.84 -15.88
C GLY A 357 -11.16 2.56 -15.25
N PHE A 358 -10.36 1.91 -14.40
CA PHE A 358 -10.78 0.85 -13.50
C PHE A 358 -11.22 1.48 -12.18
N VAL A 359 -12.50 1.36 -11.83
CA VAL A 359 -13.09 1.97 -10.63
C VAL A 359 -13.60 0.87 -9.72
N GLY A 360 -13.07 0.75 -8.51
CA GLY A 360 -13.51 -0.31 -7.60
C GLY A 360 -12.48 -0.74 -6.57
N ASP A 361 -12.62 -1.96 -6.12
CA ASP A 361 -11.80 -2.53 -5.04
C ASP A 361 -10.43 -3.04 -5.54
N SER A 362 -9.71 -3.73 -4.65
CA SER A 362 -8.38 -4.25 -4.93
C SER A 362 -8.33 -5.29 -6.06
N LEU A 363 -9.46 -5.88 -6.45
CA LEU A 363 -9.51 -6.87 -7.54
C LEU A 363 -9.54 -6.17 -8.90
N ASN A 364 -10.15 -4.98 -8.99
CA ASN A 364 -9.96 -4.13 -10.17
C ASN A 364 -8.52 -3.63 -10.27
N ARG A 365 -7.84 -3.36 -9.15
CA ARG A 365 -6.40 -3.11 -9.17
C ARG A 365 -5.63 -4.32 -9.69
N ASN A 366 -6.01 -5.54 -9.30
CA ASN A 366 -5.38 -6.77 -9.75
C ASN A 366 -5.45 -6.91 -11.27
N MET A 367 -6.64 -6.68 -11.85
CA MET A 367 -6.89 -6.70 -13.29
C MET A 367 -6.17 -5.57 -14.04
N PHE A 368 -6.21 -4.35 -13.52
CA PHE A 368 -5.49 -3.19 -14.05
C PHE A 368 -3.98 -3.43 -14.13
N VAL A 369 -3.38 -4.04 -13.11
CA VAL A 369 -1.94 -4.34 -13.10
C VAL A 369 -1.58 -5.38 -14.15
N SER A 370 -2.40 -6.43 -14.32
CA SER A 370 -2.22 -7.42 -15.40
C SER A 370 -2.25 -6.76 -16.79
N LEU A 371 -3.23 -5.89 -17.04
CA LEU A 371 -3.32 -5.15 -18.31
C LEU A 371 -2.08 -4.26 -18.49
N PHE A 372 -1.72 -3.47 -17.48
CA PHE A 372 -0.55 -2.60 -17.53
C PHE A 372 0.73 -3.39 -17.86
N CYS A 373 1.00 -4.49 -17.17
CA CYS A 373 2.20 -5.29 -17.38
C CYS A 373 2.25 -5.91 -18.78
N THR A 374 1.10 -6.37 -19.29
CA THR A 374 0.95 -6.88 -20.65
C THR A 374 1.29 -5.81 -21.70
N LEU A 375 0.72 -4.60 -21.58
CA LEU A 375 0.98 -3.51 -22.51
C LEU A 375 2.42 -2.97 -22.40
N LYS A 376 2.95 -2.92 -21.17
CA LYS A 376 4.31 -2.42 -20.89
C LYS A 376 5.40 -3.24 -21.57
N ARG A 377 5.14 -4.53 -21.84
CA ARG A 377 6.09 -5.40 -22.55
C ARG A 377 6.32 -4.96 -24.00
N VAL A 378 5.28 -4.43 -24.66
CA VAL A 378 5.35 -4.01 -26.07
C VAL A 378 5.51 -2.50 -26.25
N SER A 379 5.37 -1.71 -25.18
CA SER A 379 5.59 -0.26 -25.20
C SER A 379 6.28 0.25 -23.93
N SER A 380 7.54 0.66 -24.07
CA SER A 380 8.39 1.10 -22.96
C SER A 380 8.24 2.58 -22.59
N GLU A 381 7.69 3.42 -23.46
CA GLU A 381 7.54 4.87 -23.21
C GLU A 381 6.25 5.17 -22.46
N VAL A 382 6.36 5.15 -21.12
CA VAL A 382 5.20 5.27 -20.24
C VAL A 382 5.43 6.31 -19.16
N LYS A 383 4.45 7.21 -18.96
CA LYS A 383 4.46 8.25 -17.94
C LYS A 383 3.42 7.94 -16.86
N LYS A 384 3.77 8.16 -15.59
CA LYS A 384 2.81 8.05 -14.48
C LYS A 384 1.71 9.12 -14.61
N TRP A 385 0.48 8.72 -14.32
CA TRP A 385 -0.71 9.55 -14.36
C TRP A 385 -1.53 9.34 -13.07
N ARG A 386 -1.82 10.43 -12.36
CA ARG A 386 -2.61 10.46 -11.10
C ARG A 386 -3.63 11.62 -10.94
N PRO A 387 -3.99 12.41 -11.97
CA PRO A 387 -5.15 13.31 -11.88
C PRO A 387 -6.48 12.60 -11.55
N ALA A 388 -7.52 13.41 -11.33
CA ALA A 388 -8.91 12.97 -11.13
C ALA A 388 -9.13 11.95 -9.99
N GLY A 389 -8.29 11.98 -8.95
CA GLY A 389 -8.43 11.10 -7.79
C GLY A 389 -7.88 9.68 -7.97
N ALA A 390 -7.22 9.39 -9.10
CA ALA A 390 -6.65 8.08 -9.37
C ALA A 390 -5.56 7.70 -8.35
N ASP A 391 -5.65 6.48 -7.84
CA ASP A 391 -4.62 5.87 -6.98
C ASP A 391 -3.37 5.53 -7.80
N ARG A 392 -3.59 4.99 -9.01
CA ARG A 392 -2.56 4.64 -9.98
C ARG A 392 -3.01 4.95 -11.39
N GLY A 393 -2.07 5.22 -12.28
CA GLY A 393 -2.35 5.39 -13.68
C GLY A 393 -1.08 5.62 -14.49
N PHE A 394 -1.21 5.35 -15.78
CA PHE A 394 -0.11 5.35 -16.74
C PHE A 394 -0.60 5.77 -18.12
N THR A 395 0.14 6.67 -18.75
CA THR A 395 -0.06 7.07 -20.14
C THR A 395 1.03 6.46 -21.01
N PHE A 396 0.63 5.64 -21.98
CA PHE A 396 1.48 5.11 -23.04
C PHE A 396 1.66 6.18 -24.11
N LEU A 397 2.80 6.85 -24.10
CA LEU A 397 2.98 8.15 -24.78
C LEU A 397 2.80 8.05 -26.30
N GLN A 398 3.34 6.99 -26.92
CA GLN A 398 3.25 6.75 -28.36
C GLN A 398 1.81 6.60 -28.86
N TYR A 399 0.92 6.13 -27.98
CA TYR A 399 -0.47 5.86 -28.30
C TYR A 399 -1.42 6.89 -27.68
N ASN A 400 -0.89 7.82 -26.88
CA ASN A 400 -1.70 8.73 -26.08
C ASN A 400 -2.84 8.02 -25.32
N LEU A 401 -2.58 6.78 -24.88
CA LEU A 401 -3.56 5.93 -24.20
C LEU A 401 -3.28 5.99 -22.71
N THR A 402 -4.26 6.39 -21.91
CA THR A 402 -4.15 6.38 -20.44
C THR A 402 -4.95 5.24 -19.86
N ILE A 403 -4.34 4.45 -18.97
CA ILE A 403 -5.06 3.54 -18.09
C ILE A 403 -4.92 4.01 -16.65
N ALA A 404 -5.99 3.97 -15.87
CA ALA A 404 -5.98 4.40 -14.47
C ALA A 404 -6.82 3.49 -13.58
N TYR A 405 -6.46 3.45 -12.31
CA TYR A 405 -7.20 2.78 -11.24
C TYR A 405 -7.62 3.79 -10.17
N HIS A 406 -8.91 3.81 -9.88
CA HIS A 406 -9.55 4.61 -8.85
C HIS A 406 -10.06 3.69 -7.75
N ARG A 407 -9.46 3.79 -6.56
CA ARG A 407 -9.74 2.91 -5.45
C ARG A 407 -11.02 3.31 -4.73
N THR A 408 -12.03 2.45 -4.77
CA THR A 408 -13.25 2.60 -3.97
C THR A 408 -13.88 1.23 -3.69
N ASN A 409 -13.93 0.82 -2.42
CA ASN A 409 -14.39 -0.54 -2.11
C ASN A 409 -15.91 -0.69 -2.20
N LEU A 410 -16.66 0.38 -1.85
CA LEU A 410 -18.12 0.38 -1.81
C LEU A 410 -18.75 1.21 -2.95
N LEU A 411 -17.97 1.86 -3.83
CA LEU A 411 -18.39 2.87 -4.80
C LEU A 411 -18.99 4.15 -4.17
N ALA A 412 -19.62 4.07 -3.01
CA ALA A 412 -20.10 5.20 -2.22
C ALA A 412 -19.04 5.74 -1.25
N ARG A 413 -19.17 7.02 -0.90
CA ARG A 413 -18.40 7.64 0.17
C ARG A 413 -18.70 6.92 1.49
N TYR A 414 -17.66 6.50 2.19
CA TYR A 414 -17.80 5.90 3.52
C TYR A 414 -16.71 6.34 4.48
N GLY A 415 -16.99 6.24 5.78
CA GLY A 415 -16.03 6.59 6.83
C GLY A 415 -16.52 6.19 8.22
N ARG A 416 -15.66 6.30 9.22
CA ARG A 416 -16.07 6.04 10.62
C ARG A 416 -17.16 7.03 11.03
N TRP A 417 -18.14 6.51 11.76
CA TRP A 417 -19.19 7.25 12.42
C TRP A 417 -19.16 6.95 13.91
N SER A 418 -19.34 7.99 14.72
CA SER A 418 -19.47 7.89 16.17
C SER A 418 -20.60 8.79 16.63
N ALA A 419 -21.34 8.34 17.63
CA ALA A 419 -22.38 9.09 18.28
C ALA A 419 -21.85 10.47 18.73
N ASN A 420 -22.70 11.48 18.61
CA ASN A 420 -22.40 12.80 19.16
C ASN A 420 -23.04 12.95 20.56
N GLY A 421 -22.47 13.84 21.39
CA GLY A 421 -23.00 14.08 22.75
C GLY A 421 -24.35 14.80 22.79
N ASN A 422 -24.84 15.30 21.65
CA ASN A 422 -26.12 16.01 21.54
C ASN A 422 -27.30 15.06 21.26
N GLY A 423 -27.02 13.78 21.02
CA GLY A 423 -28.01 12.79 20.65
C GLY A 423 -28.52 12.96 19.21
N GLY A 424 -28.90 11.84 18.60
CA GLY A 424 -29.44 11.78 17.24
C GLY A 424 -30.31 10.55 17.05
N LYS A 425 -30.87 10.39 15.84
CA LYS A 425 -31.82 9.30 15.55
C LYS A 425 -31.18 7.91 15.66
N LEU A 426 -29.89 7.79 15.36
CA LEU A 426 -29.15 6.52 15.47
C LEU A 426 -28.78 6.23 16.93
N GLU A 427 -28.40 7.25 17.68
CA GLU A 427 -28.11 7.16 19.11
C GLU A 427 -29.36 6.73 19.91
N ALA A 428 -30.53 7.24 19.53
CA ALA A 428 -31.82 6.83 20.10
C ALA A 428 -32.15 5.35 19.85
N LEU A 429 -31.56 4.74 18.82
CA LEU A 429 -31.66 3.31 18.51
C LEU A 429 -30.52 2.49 19.15
N GLY A 430 -29.65 3.12 19.95
CA GLY A 430 -28.57 2.45 20.68
C GLY A 430 -27.24 2.37 19.93
N TYR A 431 -27.14 2.90 18.71
CA TYR A 431 -25.86 2.92 17.98
C TYR A 431 -24.89 3.92 18.59
N ARG A 432 -23.68 3.45 18.92
CA ARG A 432 -22.61 4.28 19.49
C ARG A 432 -21.50 4.57 18.49
N GLU A 433 -21.17 3.58 17.67
CA GLU A 433 -20.12 3.63 16.65
C GLU A 433 -20.55 2.81 15.42
N GLY A 434 -19.91 3.05 14.28
CA GLY A 434 -20.17 2.33 13.05
C GLY A 434 -19.45 2.93 11.86
N TYR A 435 -19.89 2.59 10.65
CA TYR A 435 -19.39 3.16 9.41
C TYR A 435 -20.52 3.84 8.67
N ARG A 436 -20.44 5.17 8.54
CA ARG A 436 -21.34 5.93 7.69
C ARG A 436 -21.05 5.59 6.23
N VAL A 437 -22.10 5.23 5.49
CA VAL A 437 -22.07 5.02 4.04
C VAL A 437 -23.12 5.93 3.40
N ASP A 438 -22.68 6.93 2.66
CA ASP A 438 -23.57 7.86 1.97
C ASP A 438 -23.98 7.28 0.61
N ILE A 439 -25.18 6.70 0.54
CA ILE A 439 -25.59 5.87 -0.60
C ILE A 439 -25.75 6.66 -1.90
N ASP A 440 -25.97 7.97 -1.79
CA ASP A 440 -26.22 8.91 -2.88
C ASP A 440 -24.99 9.77 -3.23
N ILE A 441 -23.84 9.53 -2.59
CA ILE A 441 -22.62 10.31 -2.80
C ILE A 441 -21.49 9.39 -3.28
N PRO A 442 -20.98 9.56 -4.52
CA PRO A 442 -19.84 8.81 -5.00
C PRO A 442 -18.61 9.12 -4.14
N ASP A 443 -17.75 8.13 -3.96
CA ASP A 443 -16.48 8.37 -3.27
C ASP A 443 -15.60 9.35 -4.07
N GLY A 444 -15.01 10.33 -3.38
CA GLY A 444 -14.27 11.42 -4.02
C GLY A 444 -13.02 10.98 -4.78
N THR A 445 -12.54 9.75 -4.57
CA THR A 445 -11.42 9.16 -5.33
C THR A 445 -11.77 8.84 -6.79
N TRP A 446 -13.06 8.65 -7.12
CA TRP A 446 -13.48 8.26 -8.46
C TRP A 446 -14.60 9.12 -9.05
N GLU A 447 -15.22 10.01 -8.28
CA GLU A 447 -16.27 10.93 -8.78
C GLU A 447 -15.87 11.62 -10.10
N LYS A 448 -14.61 12.02 -10.24
CA LYS A 448 -14.07 12.69 -11.44
C LYS A 448 -13.64 11.74 -12.56
N ALA A 449 -13.69 10.43 -12.35
CA ALA A 449 -13.33 9.43 -13.34
C ALA A 449 -14.33 9.43 -14.51
N THR A 450 -15.62 9.64 -14.23
CA THR A 450 -16.70 9.52 -15.22
C THR A 450 -16.59 10.55 -16.35
N SER A 451 -16.13 11.75 -16.05
CA SER A 451 -15.97 12.83 -17.03
C SER A 451 -14.64 12.79 -17.77
N PHE A 452 -13.66 12.00 -17.30
CA PHE A 452 -12.34 11.90 -17.91
C PHE A 452 -12.20 10.69 -18.83
N HIS A 453 -12.66 9.52 -18.40
CA HIS A 453 -12.45 8.27 -19.12
C HIS A 453 -13.48 8.02 -20.22
N ASP A 454 -13.01 7.41 -21.29
CA ASP A 454 -13.82 7.01 -22.45
C ASP A 454 -14.32 5.56 -22.29
N ILE A 455 -13.61 4.76 -21.49
CA ILE A 455 -14.00 3.41 -21.07
C ILE A 455 -13.89 3.30 -19.56
N LEU A 456 -14.96 2.87 -18.89
CA LEU A 456 -14.98 2.68 -17.43
C LEU A 456 -15.31 1.22 -17.11
N ILE A 457 -14.53 0.62 -16.22
CA ILE A 457 -14.73 -0.74 -15.73
C ILE A 457 -14.94 -0.68 -14.22
N PHE A 458 -16.17 -0.92 -13.79
CA PHE A 458 -16.58 -0.87 -12.38
C PHE A 458 -16.55 -2.26 -11.73
N ASN A 459 -16.27 -2.32 -10.43
CA ASN A 459 -16.54 -3.49 -9.60
C ASN A 459 -16.76 -3.08 -8.13
N THR A 460 -17.47 -3.93 -7.38
CA THR A 460 -17.56 -3.90 -5.92
C THR A 460 -18.08 -5.25 -5.43
N GLY A 461 -17.76 -5.67 -4.20
CA GLY A 461 -18.34 -6.90 -3.65
C GLY A 461 -17.79 -7.31 -2.29
N HIS A 462 -16.49 -7.63 -2.19
CA HIS A 462 -15.94 -8.27 -0.98
C HIS A 462 -16.21 -7.54 0.33
N TRP A 463 -16.29 -6.21 0.32
CA TRP A 463 -16.55 -5.42 1.52
C TRP A 463 -18.02 -5.42 1.96
N TRP A 464 -18.96 -5.78 1.08
CA TRP A 464 -20.40 -5.87 1.41
C TRP A 464 -20.75 -7.10 2.25
N TRP A 465 -19.96 -8.16 2.14
CA TRP A 465 -20.07 -9.42 2.90
C TRP A 465 -18.84 -9.64 3.79
N ALA A 466 -18.34 -8.58 4.45
CA ALA A 466 -17.19 -8.65 5.35
C ALA A 466 -17.55 -8.29 6.80
N PRO A 467 -18.17 -9.20 7.58
CA PRO A 467 -18.47 -8.97 9.00
C PRO A 467 -17.25 -8.63 9.84
N SER A 468 -16.08 -9.15 9.46
CA SER A 468 -14.81 -8.84 10.11
C SER A 468 -14.34 -7.40 9.89
N LYS A 469 -14.86 -6.72 8.85
CA LYS A 469 -14.61 -5.30 8.57
C LYS A 469 -15.73 -4.41 9.12
N PHE A 470 -16.97 -4.85 8.94
CA PHE A 470 -18.19 -4.18 9.35
C PHE A 470 -18.98 -5.09 10.28
N ASP A 471 -18.60 -5.12 11.55
CA ASP A 471 -19.24 -5.96 12.55
C ASP A 471 -20.71 -5.53 12.70
N PRO A 472 -21.69 -6.43 12.48
CA PRO A 472 -23.11 -6.07 12.44
C PRO A 472 -23.66 -5.55 13.78
N VAL A 473 -22.93 -5.75 14.88
CA VAL A 473 -23.33 -5.34 16.23
C VAL A 473 -22.48 -4.17 16.71
N ASN A 474 -21.16 -4.32 16.66
CA ASN A 474 -20.21 -3.40 17.29
C ASN A 474 -19.83 -2.23 16.40
N SER A 475 -19.78 -2.44 15.07
CA SER A 475 -19.38 -1.39 14.11
C SER A 475 -20.09 -1.54 12.76
N PRO A 476 -21.44 -1.49 12.74
CA PRO A 476 -22.23 -1.81 11.56
C PRO A 476 -22.10 -0.75 10.46
N MET A 477 -22.51 -1.13 9.25
CA MET A 477 -22.76 -0.16 8.18
C MET A 477 -24.03 0.63 8.50
N LEU A 478 -23.89 1.96 8.57
CA LEU A 478 -24.96 2.90 8.84
C LEU A 478 -25.18 3.73 7.58
N PHE A 479 -26.30 3.53 6.92
CA PHE A 479 -26.58 4.15 5.62
C PHE A 479 -27.19 5.54 5.78
N PHE A 480 -26.75 6.47 4.94
CA PHE A 480 -27.23 7.83 4.89
C PHE A 480 -27.67 8.16 3.46
N GLU A 481 -28.74 8.93 3.34
CA GLU A 481 -29.22 9.49 2.07
C GLU A 481 -29.50 10.97 2.28
N LYS A 482 -28.97 11.84 1.41
CA LYS A 482 -29.09 13.30 1.51
C LYS A 482 -28.66 13.84 2.89
N GLY A 483 -27.63 13.21 3.46
CA GLY A 483 -27.07 13.57 4.76
C GLY A 483 -27.88 13.15 5.98
N GLN A 484 -29.00 12.44 5.81
CA GLN A 484 -29.82 11.91 6.90
C GLN A 484 -29.67 10.40 7.02
N PRO A 485 -29.70 9.82 8.24
CA PRO A 485 -29.65 8.37 8.39
C PRO A 485 -30.92 7.73 7.80
N VAL A 486 -30.74 6.63 7.09
CA VAL A 486 -31.85 5.80 6.58
C VAL A 486 -32.45 5.03 7.75
N LEU A 487 -33.76 5.18 7.96
CA LEU A 487 -34.48 4.58 9.08
C LEU A 487 -35.73 3.80 8.60
N PRO A 488 -36.00 2.60 9.16
CA PRO A 488 -35.13 1.86 10.09
C PRO A 488 -33.77 1.49 9.43
N PRO A 489 -32.71 1.24 10.23
CA PRO A 489 -31.43 0.79 9.69
C PRO A 489 -31.61 -0.43 8.79
N ILE A 490 -30.93 -0.43 7.66
CA ILE A 490 -31.05 -1.47 6.63
C ILE A 490 -29.78 -2.34 6.61
N PRO A 491 -29.90 -3.62 6.25
CA PRO A 491 -28.75 -4.52 6.12
C PRO A 491 -27.90 -4.20 4.87
N PRO A 492 -26.64 -4.71 4.81
CA PRO A 492 -25.70 -4.41 3.73
C PRO A 492 -26.17 -4.76 2.31
N ASP A 493 -26.96 -5.82 2.13
CA ASP A 493 -27.54 -6.24 0.85
C ASP A 493 -28.52 -5.19 0.29
N VAL A 494 -29.40 -4.64 1.15
CA VAL A 494 -30.30 -3.54 0.78
C VAL A 494 -29.52 -2.24 0.56
N GLY A 495 -28.44 -2.04 1.33
CA GLY A 495 -27.49 -0.96 1.13
C GLY A 495 -26.81 -1.00 -0.24
N LEU A 496 -26.35 -2.18 -0.66
CA LEU A 496 -25.74 -2.44 -1.97
C LEU A 496 -26.71 -2.10 -3.10
N ASP A 497 -27.97 -2.57 -3.02
CA ASP A 497 -29.01 -2.25 -4.00
C ASP A 497 -29.19 -0.73 -4.18
N LYS A 498 -29.20 0.02 -3.07
CA LYS A 498 -29.35 1.49 -3.11
C LYS A 498 -28.11 2.18 -3.65
N VAL A 499 -26.92 1.74 -3.27
CA VAL A 499 -25.67 2.30 -3.78
C VAL A 499 -25.52 2.06 -5.28
N LEU A 500 -25.79 0.83 -5.76
CA LEU A 500 -25.74 0.53 -7.18
C LEU A 500 -26.72 1.39 -7.97
N LYS A 501 -27.95 1.56 -7.48
CA LYS A 501 -28.96 2.44 -8.10
C LYS A 501 -28.46 3.87 -8.25
N HIS A 502 -27.99 4.50 -7.17
CA HIS A 502 -27.52 5.89 -7.20
C HIS A 502 -26.24 6.04 -8.01
N MET A 503 -25.32 5.08 -7.93
CA MET A 503 -24.08 5.06 -8.71
C MET A 503 -24.35 4.96 -10.21
N ILE A 504 -25.24 4.06 -10.65
CA ILE A 504 -25.62 3.93 -12.07
C ILE A 504 -26.19 5.26 -12.58
N GLN A 505 -27.13 5.86 -11.84
CA GLN A 505 -27.72 7.16 -12.20
C GLN A 505 -26.66 8.27 -12.28
N PHE A 506 -25.72 8.32 -11.33
CA PHE A 506 -24.62 9.28 -11.33
C PHE A 506 -23.71 9.09 -12.56
N VAL A 507 -23.30 7.85 -12.85
CA VAL A 507 -22.40 7.54 -13.97
C VAL A 507 -23.08 7.90 -15.29
N GLU A 508 -24.30 7.44 -15.54
CA GLU A 508 -25.01 7.73 -16.80
C GLU A 508 -25.22 9.22 -17.05
N LYS A 509 -25.39 10.01 -15.98
CA LYS A 509 -25.53 11.46 -16.07
C LYS A 509 -24.20 12.19 -16.33
N THR A 510 -23.09 11.65 -15.84
CA THR A 510 -21.79 12.38 -15.80
C THR A 510 -20.77 11.89 -16.82
N THR A 511 -20.98 10.70 -17.39
CA THR A 511 -20.12 10.19 -18.46
C THR A 511 -20.26 10.96 -19.75
N LYS A 512 -19.16 11.04 -20.51
CA LYS A 512 -19.16 11.57 -21.87
C LYS A 512 -20.13 10.80 -22.77
N SER A 513 -20.67 11.48 -23.78
CA SER A 513 -21.41 10.80 -24.84
C SER A 513 -20.51 9.77 -25.54
N GLY A 514 -21.04 8.57 -25.79
CA GLY A 514 -20.29 7.46 -26.39
C GLY A 514 -19.33 6.72 -25.45
N ALA A 515 -19.23 7.09 -24.17
CA ALA A 515 -18.39 6.37 -23.22
C ALA A 515 -18.90 4.94 -22.98
N ILE A 516 -17.99 3.96 -23.02
CA ILE A 516 -18.31 2.56 -22.75
C ILE A 516 -18.26 2.34 -21.24
N LYS A 517 -19.35 1.79 -20.69
CA LYS A 517 -19.49 1.49 -19.26
C LYS A 517 -19.58 0.00 -19.09
N LEU A 518 -18.62 -0.61 -18.41
CA LEU A 518 -18.63 -2.02 -18.05
C LEU A 518 -18.76 -2.17 -16.53
N PHE A 519 -19.47 -3.20 -16.11
CA PHE A 519 -19.45 -3.65 -14.73
C PHE A 519 -18.98 -5.10 -14.68
N ARG A 520 -17.85 -5.33 -14.01
CA ARG A 520 -17.27 -6.65 -13.82
C ARG A 520 -17.99 -7.37 -12.69
N THR A 521 -18.40 -8.62 -12.93
CA THR A 521 -18.98 -9.45 -11.87
C THR A 521 -17.98 -9.75 -10.76
N GLN A 522 -18.50 -10.26 -9.65
CA GLN A 522 -17.75 -10.45 -8.42
C GLN A 522 -16.60 -11.45 -8.62
N SER A 523 -15.40 -11.07 -8.20
CA SER A 523 -14.28 -12.01 -8.14
C SER A 523 -14.51 -12.95 -6.96
N PRO A 524 -14.53 -14.27 -7.15
CA PRO A 524 -14.68 -15.19 -6.02
C PRO A 524 -13.42 -15.20 -5.16
N ARG A 525 -13.63 -15.52 -3.87
CA ARG A 525 -12.58 -16.02 -2.96
C ARG A 525 -12.75 -17.54 -2.81
N HIS A 526 -11.72 -18.25 -2.40
CA HIS A 526 -11.75 -19.72 -2.30
C HIS A 526 -11.33 -20.23 -0.93
N PHE A 527 -12.01 -19.81 0.13
CA PHE A 527 -11.74 -20.36 1.46
C PHE A 527 -12.35 -21.76 1.60
N GLU A 528 -11.53 -22.70 2.08
CA GLU A 528 -11.90 -24.05 2.48
C GLU A 528 -11.58 -24.24 3.98
N GLY A 529 -12.44 -24.97 4.70
CA GLY A 529 -12.26 -25.25 6.12
C GLY A 529 -12.69 -24.13 7.07
N GLY A 530 -13.43 -23.12 6.58
CA GLY A 530 -13.91 -21.97 7.35
C GLY A 530 -13.57 -20.66 6.65
N ASP A 531 -13.99 -19.53 7.21
CA ASP A 531 -13.59 -18.21 6.72
C ASP A 531 -12.14 -17.87 7.15
N TRP A 532 -11.58 -16.77 6.64
CA TRP A 532 -10.21 -16.32 6.86
C TRP A 532 -9.84 -16.14 8.33
N ASP A 533 -10.81 -15.78 9.18
CA ASP A 533 -10.67 -15.59 10.63
C ASP A 533 -11.06 -16.84 11.44
N GLN A 534 -11.49 -17.91 10.77
CA GLN A 534 -11.93 -19.18 11.37
C GLN A 534 -10.98 -20.35 11.04
N GLY A 535 -9.81 -20.06 10.45
CA GLY A 535 -8.82 -21.08 10.07
C GLY A 535 -8.94 -21.56 8.62
N GLY A 536 -9.74 -20.87 7.79
CA GLY A 536 -9.85 -21.14 6.36
C GLY A 536 -8.55 -20.95 5.59
N SER A 537 -8.38 -21.71 4.52
CA SER A 537 -7.19 -21.65 3.64
C SER A 537 -7.54 -21.92 2.17
N CYS A 538 -6.57 -21.78 1.26
CA CYS A 538 -6.75 -22.00 -0.19
C CYS A 538 -5.50 -22.56 -0.85
N GLN A 539 -5.00 -23.69 -0.34
CA GLN A 539 -3.70 -24.25 -0.74
C GLN A 539 -3.76 -25.16 -1.97
N ARG A 540 -4.80 -25.04 -2.79
CA ARG A 540 -4.95 -25.86 -4.00
C ARG A 540 -3.87 -25.53 -5.04
N SER A 541 -3.51 -26.56 -5.80
CA SER A 541 -2.57 -26.49 -6.93
C SER A 541 -3.23 -26.77 -8.28
N GLN A 542 -4.49 -27.22 -8.28
CA GLN A 542 -5.29 -27.55 -9.45
C GLN A 542 -6.67 -26.89 -9.38
N PRO A 543 -7.30 -26.57 -10.53
CA PRO A 543 -8.66 -26.08 -10.57
C PRO A 543 -9.65 -27.02 -9.86
N LEU A 544 -10.78 -26.46 -9.43
CA LEU A 544 -11.89 -27.22 -8.88
C LEU A 544 -12.59 -28.04 -9.97
N LEU A 545 -13.15 -29.18 -9.57
CA LEU A 545 -14.14 -29.89 -10.37
C LEU A 545 -15.51 -29.19 -10.28
N PRO A 546 -16.41 -29.35 -11.26
CA PRO A 546 -17.73 -28.71 -11.26
C PRO A 546 -18.54 -28.96 -9.98
N GLU A 547 -18.47 -30.17 -9.41
CA GLU A 547 -19.18 -30.52 -8.18
C GLU A 547 -18.63 -29.72 -6.98
N GLN A 548 -17.31 -29.55 -6.92
CA GLN A 548 -16.64 -28.77 -5.87
C GLN A 548 -16.94 -27.27 -5.97
N VAL A 549 -17.16 -26.77 -7.20
CA VAL A 549 -17.64 -25.40 -7.42
C VAL A 549 -19.02 -25.23 -6.77
N GLU A 550 -19.94 -26.18 -7.00
CA GLU A 550 -21.27 -26.10 -6.39
C GLU A 550 -21.22 -26.25 -4.86
N ASP A 551 -20.34 -27.08 -4.31
CA ASP A 551 -20.16 -27.19 -2.85
C ASP A 551 -19.72 -25.87 -2.21
N LEU A 552 -18.82 -25.13 -2.87
CA LEU A 552 -18.23 -23.91 -2.31
C LEU A 552 -19.03 -22.63 -2.58
N PHE A 553 -19.78 -22.57 -3.68
CA PHE A 553 -20.41 -21.33 -4.15
C PHE A 553 -21.95 -21.38 -4.20
N SER A 554 -22.57 -22.56 -4.13
CA SER A 554 -24.03 -22.67 -4.24
C SER A 554 -24.75 -21.94 -3.10
N VAL A 555 -25.70 -21.09 -3.49
CA VAL A 555 -26.62 -20.43 -2.56
C VAL A 555 -27.53 -21.45 -1.86
N LYS A 556 -27.91 -22.52 -2.57
CA LYS A 556 -28.77 -23.58 -2.01
C LYS A 556 -28.05 -24.39 -0.93
N ASN A 557 -26.74 -24.57 -1.09
CA ASN A 557 -25.92 -25.36 -0.16
C ASN A 557 -25.28 -24.50 0.94
N ASN A 558 -25.51 -23.19 0.93
CA ASN A 558 -24.85 -22.23 1.82
C ASN A 558 -23.31 -22.41 1.82
N GLY A 559 -22.74 -22.50 0.61
CA GLY A 559 -21.31 -22.73 0.43
C GLY A 559 -20.46 -21.63 1.09
N THR A 560 -19.24 -21.95 1.52
CA THR A 560 -18.37 -21.03 2.26
C THR A 560 -18.08 -19.72 1.50
N ASN A 561 -18.10 -19.75 0.18
CA ASN A 561 -17.80 -18.62 -0.70
C ASN A 561 -19.03 -18.11 -1.47
N VAL A 562 -20.23 -18.39 -0.94
CA VAL A 562 -21.53 -18.05 -1.53
C VAL A 562 -21.72 -16.56 -1.84
N GLU A 563 -20.97 -15.67 -1.16
CA GLU A 563 -21.12 -14.23 -1.35
C GLU A 563 -20.82 -13.79 -2.79
N ALA A 564 -20.00 -14.53 -3.54
CA ALA A 564 -19.72 -14.24 -4.93
C ALA A 564 -21.01 -14.23 -5.77
N ARG A 565 -21.85 -15.26 -5.60
CA ARG A 565 -23.14 -15.38 -6.31
C ARG A 565 -24.19 -14.43 -5.76
N LEU A 566 -24.22 -14.17 -4.44
CA LEU A 566 -25.15 -13.22 -3.83
C LEU A 566 -24.93 -11.79 -4.33
N VAL A 567 -23.68 -11.32 -4.32
CA VAL A 567 -23.33 -9.98 -4.85
C VAL A 567 -23.75 -9.85 -6.31
N ASN A 568 -23.56 -10.89 -7.12
CA ASN A 568 -23.97 -10.88 -8.52
C ASN A 568 -25.48 -10.82 -8.71
N GLN A 569 -26.30 -11.43 -7.83
CA GLN A 569 -27.76 -11.29 -7.90
C GLN A 569 -28.19 -9.82 -7.78
N HIS A 570 -27.61 -9.08 -6.83
CA HIS A 570 -27.83 -7.64 -6.69
C HIS A 570 -27.33 -6.87 -7.91
N LEU A 571 -26.16 -7.24 -8.43
CA LEU A 571 -25.60 -6.60 -9.62
C LEU A 571 -26.49 -6.77 -10.84
N TYR A 572 -26.87 -8.00 -11.19
CA TYR A 572 -27.73 -8.28 -12.36
C TYR A 572 -29.07 -7.56 -12.26
N LYS A 573 -29.66 -7.51 -11.06
CA LYS A 573 -30.89 -6.75 -10.79
C LYS A 573 -30.67 -5.26 -11.04
N ALA A 574 -29.58 -4.68 -10.56
CA ALA A 574 -29.30 -3.25 -10.69
C ALA A 574 -28.97 -2.82 -12.12
N LEU A 575 -28.24 -3.65 -12.87
CA LEU A 575 -27.85 -3.33 -14.25
C LEU A 575 -28.98 -3.51 -15.26
N LYS A 576 -30.05 -4.22 -14.91
CA LYS A 576 -31.19 -4.44 -15.80
C LYS A 576 -31.81 -3.11 -16.23
N GLY A 577 -31.77 -2.84 -17.54
CA GLY A 577 -32.28 -1.59 -18.13
C GLY A 577 -31.34 -0.38 -18.02
N SER A 578 -30.12 -0.58 -17.50
CA SER A 578 -29.06 0.43 -17.56
C SER A 578 -28.25 0.34 -18.85
N ASN A 579 -27.45 1.35 -19.13
CA ASN A 579 -26.51 1.38 -20.27
C ASN A 579 -25.14 0.77 -19.95
N PHE A 580 -25.05 -0.06 -18.91
CA PHE A 580 -23.83 -0.78 -18.58
C PHE A 580 -23.78 -2.13 -19.29
N HIS A 581 -22.60 -2.49 -19.79
CA HIS A 581 -22.31 -3.82 -20.26
C HIS A 581 -21.77 -4.68 -19.12
N LEU A 582 -22.28 -5.90 -19.01
CA LEU A 582 -21.76 -6.86 -18.05
C LEU A 582 -20.45 -7.45 -18.58
N LEU A 583 -19.43 -7.50 -17.73
CA LEU A 583 -18.21 -8.27 -17.95
C LEU A 583 -18.22 -9.46 -16.98
N ASP A 584 -18.76 -10.59 -17.42
CA ASP A 584 -18.98 -11.74 -16.55
C ASP A 584 -17.75 -12.64 -16.42
N ILE A 585 -17.09 -12.56 -15.27
CA ILE A 585 -15.88 -13.31 -14.93
C ILE A 585 -16.08 -14.29 -13.77
N THR A 586 -17.23 -14.26 -13.09
CA THR A 586 -17.39 -14.99 -11.81
C THR A 586 -17.31 -16.48 -12.04
N HIS A 587 -18.14 -17.03 -12.93
CA HIS A 587 -18.24 -18.48 -13.11
C HIS A 587 -16.91 -19.11 -13.55
N MET A 588 -16.22 -18.54 -14.55
CA MET A 588 -14.88 -19.00 -14.91
C MET A 588 -13.89 -18.91 -13.75
N SER A 589 -14.04 -17.93 -12.86
CA SER A 589 -13.13 -17.74 -11.74
C SER A 589 -13.42 -18.68 -10.57
N GLU A 590 -14.65 -19.18 -10.41
CA GLU A 590 -15.03 -20.15 -9.37
C GLU A 590 -14.26 -21.47 -9.50
N PHE A 591 -13.78 -21.81 -10.70
CA PHE A 591 -12.95 -23.00 -10.88
C PHE A 591 -11.51 -22.82 -10.42
N ARG A 592 -11.03 -21.58 -10.26
CA ARG A 592 -9.59 -21.29 -10.22
C ARG A 592 -8.99 -21.18 -8.82
N ALA A 593 -9.44 -22.02 -7.89
CA ALA A 593 -8.87 -22.09 -6.54
C ALA A 593 -7.33 -22.22 -6.51
N ASP A 594 -6.73 -22.79 -7.57
CA ASP A 594 -5.28 -22.94 -7.75
C ASP A 594 -4.50 -21.63 -7.94
N ALA A 595 -5.18 -20.57 -8.37
CA ALA A 595 -4.58 -19.34 -8.88
C ALA A 595 -4.44 -18.22 -7.84
N HIS A 596 -4.83 -18.48 -6.58
CA HIS A 596 -4.62 -17.56 -5.46
C HIS A 596 -3.17 -17.59 -4.96
N PRO A 597 -2.62 -16.47 -4.46
CA PRO A 597 -1.33 -16.47 -3.79
C PRO A 597 -1.28 -17.39 -2.58
N SER A 598 -2.38 -17.54 -1.84
CA SER A 598 -2.44 -18.36 -0.62
C SER A 598 -1.32 -17.92 0.35
N SER A 599 -0.58 -18.85 0.94
CA SER A 599 0.53 -18.59 1.86
C SER A 599 1.70 -17.85 1.19
N ALA A 600 1.85 -17.96 -0.13
CA ALA A 600 2.85 -17.21 -0.89
C ALA A 600 2.50 -15.71 -0.99
N GLY A 601 1.31 -15.28 -0.53
CA GLY A 601 0.95 -13.87 -0.41
C GLY A 601 1.80 -13.08 0.59
N GLY A 602 2.55 -13.78 1.46
CA GLY A 602 3.42 -13.16 2.46
C GLY A 602 2.68 -12.52 3.63
N LYS A 603 1.41 -12.91 3.84
CA LYS A 603 0.57 -12.55 4.98
C LYS A 603 0.55 -13.69 6.00
N LYS A 604 0.13 -13.42 7.25
CA LYS A 604 -0.05 -14.45 8.29
C LYS A 604 -1.18 -15.44 8.00
N HIS A 605 -2.12 -15.04 7.15
CA HIS A 605 -3.21 -15.87 6.67
C HIS A 605 -3.11 -15.98 5.15
N ASP A 606 -3.65 -17.05 4.59
CA ASP A 606 -3.67 -17.26 3.16
C ASP A 606 -4.43 -16.12 2.44
N ASP A 607 -3.82 -15.56 1.39
CA ASP A 607 -4.54 -14.64 0.50
C ASP A 607 -5.36 -15.44 -0.51
N CYS A 608 -6.61 -15.73 -0.13
CA CYS A 608 -7.58 -16.47 -0.94
C CYS A 608 -8.55 -15.56 -1.69
N MET A 609 -8.24 -14.27 -1.78
CA MET A 609 -9.08 -13.26 -2.43
C MET A 609 -8.42 -12.73 -3.69
N HIS A 610 -7.14 -12.33 -3.62
CA HIS A 610 -6.42 -11.80 -4.77
C HIS A 610 -5.84 -12.91 -5.64
N TRP A 611 -5.35 -12.55 -6.82
CA TRP A 611 -4.88 -13.50 -7.82
C TRP A 611 -3.38 -13.38 -8.08
N CYS A 612 -2.74 -14.51 -8.31
CA CYS A 612 -1.38 -14.57 -8.82
C CYS A 612 -1.26 -13.83 -10.16
N LEU A 613 -0.15 -13.10 -10.34
CA LEU A 613 0.22 -12.47 -11.61
C LEU A 613 1.58 -13.00 -12.08
N PRO A 614 1.71 -13.42 -13.37
CA PRO A 614 0.63 -13.63 -14.35
C PRO A 614 -0.35 -14.74 -13.92
N GLY A 615 -1.57 -14.72 -14.46
CA GLY A 615 -2.65 -15.63 -14.03
C GLY A 615 -4.04 -15.24 -14.54
N ILE A 616 -5.08 -15.59 -13.79
CA ILE A 616 -6.48 -15.51 -14.26
C ILE A 616 -6.91 -14.11 -14.73
N THR A 617 -6.38 -13.05 -14.13
CA THR A 617 -6.70 -11.68 -14.53
C THR A 617 -6.28 -11.38 -15.97
N ASP A 618 -5.34 -12.14 -16.53
CA ASP A 618 -4.96 -12.06 -17.95
C ASP A 618 -6.12 -12.52 -18.84
N THR A 619 -6.81 -13.60 -18.46
CA THR A 619 -8.03 -14.08 -19.10
C THR A 619 -9.19 -13.09 -18.95
N TRP A 620 -9.32 -12.42 -17.80
CA TRP A 620 -10.32 -11.34 -17.66
C TRP A 620 -10.05 -10.19 -18.63
N ASN A 621 -8.77 -9.88 -18.89
CA ASN A 621 -8.40 -8.86 -19.87
C ASN A 621 -8.65 -9.33 -21.31
N ASP A 622 -8.52 -10.62 -21.63
CA ASP A 622 -8.96 -11.17 -22.92
C ASP A 622 -10.45 -10.96 -23.14
N LEU A 623 -11.24 -11.28 -22.11
CA LEU A 623 -12.67 -11.09 -22.14
C LEU A 623 -13.00 -9.61 -22.32
N LEU A 624 -12.37 -8.72 -21.55
CA LEU A 624 -12.56 -7.27 -21.68
C LEU A 624 -12.29 -6.81 -23.13
N VAL A 625 -11.14 -7.17 -23.71
CA VAL A 625 -10.79 -6.72 -25.06
C VAL A 625 -11.74 -7.28 -26.11
N THR A 626 -12.15 -8.54 -25.96
CA THR A 626 -13.15 -9.18 -26.83
C THR A 626 -14.49 -8.43 -26.78
N HIS A 627 -14.98 -8.11 -25.58
CA HIS A 627 -16.18 -7.32 -25.40
C HIS A 627 -16.06 -5.93 -26.03
N LEU A 628 -14.97 -5.21 -25.75
CA LEU A 628 -14.74 -3.86 -26.29
C LEU A 628 -14.69 -3.87 -27.83
N ASN A 629 -14.05 -4.86 -28.44
CA ASN A 629 -14.02 -5.01 -29.90
C ASN A 629 -15.42 -5.28 -30.46
N SER A 630 -16.22 -6.12 -29.79
CA SER A 630 -17.61 -6.38 -30.21
C SER A 630 -18.53 -5.15 -30.12
N LEU A 631 -18.25 -4.23 -29.20
CA LEU A 631 -18.99 -2.98 -29.04
C LEU A 631 -18.57 -1.94 -30.09
N LYS A 632 -17.29 -1.91 -30.47
CA LYS A 632 -16.79 -1.06 -31.55
C LYS A 632 -17.30 -1.47 -32.94
N ILE A 633 -17.59 -2.75 -33.18
CA ILE A 633 -18.15 -3.20 -34.46
C ILE A 633 -19.62 -2.77 -34.61
N ARG A 634 -20.32 -2.57 -33.49
CA ARG A 634 -21.76 -2.25 -33.46
C ARG A 634 -22.08 -0.75 -33.49
N ASN A 635 -21.07 0.10 -33.30
CA ASN A 635 -21.15 1.57 -33.37
C ASN A 635 -20.38 2.07 -34.58
#